data_AF-A9KVA5-F1
#
_entry.id   AF-A9KVA5-F1
#
_cell.length_a   1.000
_cell.length_b   1.000
_cell.length_c   1.000
_cell.angle_alpha   90.00
_cell.angle_beta   90.00
_cell.angle_gamma   90.00
#
_symmetry.space_group_name_H-M   'P 1'
#
loop_
_entity.id
_entity.type
_entity.pdbx_description
1 polymer ?
#
loop_
_entity_poly.entity_id
_entity_poly.type
_entity_poly.pdbx_seq_one_letter_code
_entity_poly.pdbx_strand_id
1 'polypeptide(L)'
;MAFFQQISVESMLYLLASCIALLIGPLFYRYFSSGSGLQKGLDGFIFVSLGGLVLIHILPELLQHGGLLAVIFVFLGIWGPTASERLFHRYSEITHNLTLSLGIGGLLLHTITDGGAMVLAQQDGSSILLALGVIMHRLPVGLAIWWLLKPQVGTRWASLVLVAMMLLTGVGYFAGEQLITQLSLENTVYLQAFVTGSILHVVLHQPHGQHDTDKQGKYEYQAGIGSLLGIGLLVMLLLMDSGGHEHAHHDHSTEQLITWLLTLAPILLLSYGAAALRFKLGLTPQDSSLARRWFQRLAGPEALVITALLLGPWLALFQLLVVFILSTYLSHANVTITDPHTKLPSNALRFGFAHLVDRSAPWILLSLVLVNLIGHPSVPLSNPLLQVIVLLLVFLPMRFCNLGAAVLALALAYSGWSPIAIIMPLIAAPVLNIAQLKLMTWPQRAILLSIIALSLVAALRLPLWFSLFTLPEVVNLVALLILSGLFAASLLRLGPRKFLRRLMLSKPAAHAHGHSHAHAHSHEPSASHTSVQSTAETPSAHDHSDEHTHDKAKANKHSHH
;
A
#
# COMPACT_ATOMS: atom_id res chain seq x y z
N MET A 1 8.53 29.87 40.47
CA MET A 1 8.05 28.85 41.43
C MET A 1 6.57 28.49 41.19
N ALA A 2 5.67 29.44 40.91
CA ALA A 2 4.26 29.16 40.62
C ALA A 2 4.00 28.15 39.47
N PHE A 3 4.86 28.08 38.45
CA PHE A 3 4.69 27.18 37.29
C PHE A 3 4.69 25.67 37.64
N PHE A 4 5.35 25.27 38.74
CA PHE A 4 5.37 23.86 39.19
C PHE A 4 4.15 23.48 40.05
N GLN A 5 3.30 24.45 40.41
CA GLN A 5 2.28 24.28 41.45
C GLN A 5 0.89 23.91 40.90
N GLN A 6 0.79 23.69 39.59
CA GLN A 6 -0.46 23.33 38.88
C GLN A 6 -0.29 22.06 38.03
N ILE A 7 0.68 21.20 38.36
CA ILE A 7 0.77 19.84 37.81
C ILE A 7 -0.09 18.94 38.70
N SER A 8 -1.23 18.48 38.19
CA SER A 8 -2.06 17.53 38.93
C SER A 8 -1.40 16.14 38.95
N VAL A 9 -1.79 15.29 39.90
CA VAL A 9 -1.29 13.90 39.95
C VAL A 9 -1.70 13.14 38.69
N GLU A 10 -2.90 13.42 38.17
CA GLU A 10 -3.42 12.85 36.91
C GLU A 10 -2.57 13.26 35.71
N SER A 11 -2.12 14.52 35.68
CA SER A 11 -1.22 15.04 34.66
C SER A 11 0.09 14.24 34.55
N MET A 12 0.67 13.83 35.69
CA MET A 12 1.86 12.98 35.74
C MET A 12 1.54 11.51 35.38
N LEU A 13 0.34 11.01 35.68
CA LEU A 13 -0.07 9.65 35.31
C LEU A 13 -0.15 9.49 33.78
N TYR A 14 -0.64 10.49 33.04
CA TYR A 14 -0.64 10.44 31.57
C TYR A 14 0.77 10.38 30.98
N LEU A 15 1.70 11.22 31.46
CA LEU A 15 3.11 11.18 31.03
C LEU A 15 3.76 9.82 31.32
N LEU A 16 3.48 9.24 32.51
CA LEU A 16 4.01 7.95 32.91
C LEU A 16 3.43 6.81 32.06
N ALA A 17 2.11 6.79 31.83
CA ALA A 17 1.44 5.82 30.96
C ALA A 17 1.93 5.91 29.51
N SER A 18 2.16 7.14 29.02
CA SER A 18 2.74 7.45 27.71
C SER A 18 4.16 6.86 27.55
N CYS A 19 5.00 6.97 28.58
CA CYS A 19 6.34 6.34 28.61
C CYS A 19 6.28 4.82 28.74
N ILE A 20 5.33 4.26 29.53
CA ILE A 20 5.10 2.81 29.59
C ILE A 20 4.71 2.28 28.20
N ALA A 21 3.78 2.95 27.51
CA ALA A 21 3.31 2.53 26.18
C ALA A 21 4.46 2.42 25.16
N LEU A 22 5.45 3.31 25.24
CA LEU A 22 6.66 3.24 24.42
C LEU A 22 7.53 2.01 24.76
N LEU A 23 7.65 1.66 26.04
CA LEU A 23 8.43 0.51 26.53
C LEU A 23 7.76 -0.85 26.30
N ILE A 24 6.48 -0.89 25.90
CA ILE A 24 5.81 -2.12 25.45
C ILE A 24 6.51 -2.71 24.22
N GLY A 25 7.12 -1.88 23.37
CA GLY A 25 7.84 -2.28 22.15
C GLY A 25 8.86 -3.42 22.35
N PRO A 26 9.92 -3.20 23.16
CA PRO A 26 10.90 -4.22 23.51
C PRO A 26 10.31 -5.51 24.10
N LEU A 27 9.31 -5.39 24.98
CA LEU A 27 8.69 -6.51 25.69
C LEU A 27 7.90 -7.41 24.72
N PHE A 28 7.04 -6.81 23.89
CA PHE A 28 6.28 -7.53 22.88
C PHE A 28 7.23 -8.15 21.84
N TYR A 29 8.23 -7.42 21.36
CA TYR A 29 9.17 -8.00 20.40
C TYR A 29 9.86 -9.25 20.97
N ARG A 30 10.32 -9.24 22.23
CA ARG A 30 10.96 -10.41 22.86
C ARG A 30 10.06 -11.65 22.92
N TYR A 31 8.77 -11.47 23.19
CA TYR A 31 7.82 -12.57 23.27
C TYR A 31 7.37 -13.06 21.88
N PHE A 32 7.10 -12.11 20.97
CA PHE A 32 6.55 -12.38 19.64
C PHE A 32 7.61 -12.78 18.58
N SER A 33 8.91 -12.54 18.84
CA SER A 33 10.00 -12.98 17.94
C SER A 33 10.37 -14.47 18.04
N SER A 34 9.67 -15.25 18.87
CA SER A 34 9.96 -16.66 19.11
C SER A 34 9.37 -17.63 18.07
N GLY A 35 8.46 -17.16 17.21
CA GLY A 35 7.83 -17.98 16.18
C GLY A 35 7.52 -17.18 14.90
N SER A 36 7.87 -17.74 13.74
CA SER A 36 7.79 -17.05 12.44
C SER A 36 6.39 -16.57 12.05
N GLY A 37 5.33 -17.28 12.44
CA GLY A 37 3.95 -16.81 12.25
C GLY A 37 3.60 -15.60 13.12
N LEU A 38 4.02 -15.60 14.39
CA LEU A 38 3.72 -14.54 15.35
C LEU A 38 4.49 -13.25 15.03
N GLN A 39 5.75 -13.39 14.61
CA GLN A 39 6.57 -12.30 14.07
C GLN A 39 5.96 -11.68 12.80
N LYS A 40 5.43 -12.50 11.87
CA LYS A 40 4.78 -12.00 10.65
C LYS A 40 3.43 -11.33 10.95
N GLY A 41 2.74 -11.76 12.00
CA GLY A 41 1.60 -11.03 12.57
C GLY A 41 2.00 -9.66 13.11
N LEU A 42 3.09 -9.57 13.88
CA LEU A 42 3.60 -8.28 14.36
C LEU A 42 4.01 -7.34 13.21
N ASP A 43 4.67 -7.86 12.16
CA ASP A 43 4.95 -7.10 10.92
C ASP A 43 3.66 -6.57 10.29
N GLY A 44 2.63 -7.42 10.16
CA GLY A 44 1.34 -7.02 9.60
C GLY A 44 0.56 -6.00 10.44
N PHE A 45 0.73 -6.03 11.77
CA PHE A 45 0.21 -5.02 12.70
C PHE A 45 0.93 -3.69 12.52
N ILE A 46 2.26 -3.67 12.71
CA ILE A 46 3.10 -2.46 12.61
C ILE A 46 2.89 -1.78 11.26
N PHE A 47 2.87 -2.55 10.17
CA PHE A 47 2.70 -2.04 8.83
C PHE A 47 1.39 -1.25 8.65
N VAL A 48 0.27 -1.77 9.18
CA VAL A 48 -1.05 -1.14 8.98
C VAL A 48 -1.34 -0.07 10.03
N SER A 49 -0.93 -0.24 11.28
CA SER A 49 -1.12 0.81 12.30
C SER A 49 -0.24 2.04 12.02
N LEU A 50 1.06 1.86 11.76
CA LEU A 50 1.96 2.99 11.47
C LEU A 50 1.67 3.59 10.09
N GLY A 51 1.54 2.77 9.05
CA GLY A 51 1.25 3.24 7.70
C GLY A 51 -0.11 3.93 7.59
N GLY A 52 -1.13 3.40 8.28
CA GLY A 52 -2.45 4.00 8.35
C GLY A 52 -2.46 5.33 9.11
N LEU A 53 -1.82 5.40 10.28
CA LEU A 53 -1.73 6.63 11.08
C LEU A 53 -1.01 7.74 10.31
N VAL A 54 0.11 7.40 9.65
CA VAL A 54 0.82 8.31 8.75
C VAL A 54 -0.10 8.82 7.64
N LEU A 55 -0.88 7.95 6.98
CA LEU A 55 -1.71 8.34 5.83
C LEU A 55 -3.00 9.07 6.19
N ILE A 56 -3.59 8.82 7.36
CA ILE A 56 -4.94 9.29 7.73
C ILE A 56 -4.91 10.45 8.73
N HIS A 57 -3.88 10.54 9.58
CA HIS A 57 -3.77 11.58 10.62
C HIS A 57 -2.63 12.57 10.29
N ILE A 58 -1.39 12.10 10.11
CA ILE A 58 -0.24 13.00 9.91
C ILE A 58 -0.23 13.64 8.52
N LEU A 59 -0.44 12.86 7.46
CA LEU A 59 -0.26 13.34 6.08
C LEU A 59 -1.29 14.41 5.66
N PRO A 60 -2.60 14.33 5.98
CA PRO A 60 -3.55 15.40 5.67
C PRO A 60 -3.18 16.73 6.31
N GLU A 61 -2.78 16.71 7.58
CA GLU A 61 -2.38 17.89 8.35
C GLU A 61 -1.21 18.65 7.70
N LEU A 62 -0.21 17.90 7.23
CA LEU A 62 0.96 18.44 6.53
C LEU A 62 0.61 19.00 5.15
N LEU A 63 -0.38 18.44 4.46
CA LEU A 63 -0.85 18.98 3.18
C LEU A 63 -1.73 20.22 3.35
N GLN A 64 -2.51 20.30 4.44
CA GLN A 64 -3.30 21.48 4.77
C GLN A 64 -2.41 22.68 5.09
N HIS A 65 -1.37 22.49 5.91
CA HIS A 65 -0.46 23.57 6.33
C HIS A 65 0.64 23.89 5.30
N GLY A 66 1.20 22.87 4.63
CA GLY A 66 2.33 23.05 3.69
C GLY A 66 1.94 23.03 2.21
N GLY A 67 0.65 22.88 1.91
CA GLY A 67 0.08 22.94 0.56
C GLY A 67 0.75 21.99 -0.44
N LEU A 68 0.82 22.44 -1.71
CA LEU A 68 1.43 21.66 -2.78
C LEU A 68 2.94 21.42 -2.57
N LEU A 69 3.64 22.30 -1.85
CA LEU A 69 5.06 22.11 -1.57
C LEU A 69 5.29 20.94 -0.59
N ALA A 70 4.43 20.75 0.41
CA ALA A 70 4.49 19.56 1.28
C ALA A 70 4.37 18.26 0.47
N VAL A 71 3.52 18.20 -0.57
CA VAL A 71 3.44 17.05 -1.49
C VAL A 71 4.81 16.72 -2.10
N ILE A 72 5.57 17.74 -2.52
CA ILE A 72 6.92 17.55 -3.08
C ILE A 72 7.87 17.00 -2.02
N PHE A 73 7.88 17.56 -0.81
CA PHE A 73 8.72 17.06 0.28
C PHE A 73 8.36 15.63 0.70
N VAL A 74 7.08 15.26 0.72
CA VAL A 74 6.62 13.88 0.93
C VAL A 74 7.15 12.95 -0.16
N PHE A 75 7.05 13.32 -1.45
CA PHE A 75 7.64 12.52 -2.53
C PHE A 75 9.17 12.40 -2.43
N LEU A 76 9.86 13.47 -2.02
CA LEU A 76 11.30 13.44 -1.73
C LEU A 76 11.63 12.53 -0.55
N GLY A 77 10.77 12.44 0.47
CA GLY A 77 10.91 11.47 1.55
C GLY A 77 10.69 10.03 1.08
N ILE A 78 9.66 9.79 0.26
CA ILE A 78 9.29 8.44 -0.25
C ILE A 78 10.34 7.88 -1.21
N TRP A 79 10.93 8.73 -2.06
CA TRP A 79 11.86 8.29 -3.12
C TRP A 79 13.32 8.65 -2.86
N GLY A 80 13.62 9.65 -2.03
CA GLY A 80 14.97 10.11 -1.71
C GLY A 80 15.94 9.00 -1.29
N PRO A 81 15.55 8.10 -0.36
CA PRO A 81 16.39 6.95 0.02
C PRO A 81 16.77 6.08 -1.19
N THR A 82 15.79 5.57 -1.93
CA THR A 82 16.02 4.71 -3.11
C THR A 82 16.74 5.42 -4.26
N ALA A 83 16.50 6.71 -4.45
CA ALA A 83 17.20 7.52 -5.44
C ALA A 83 18.68 7.67 -5.06
N SER A 84 18.99 7.90 -3.79
CA SER A 84 20.36 8.01 -3.29
C SER A 84 21.14 6.69 -3.43
N GLU A 85 20.52 5.55 -3.09
CA GLU A 85 21.11 4.20 -3.24
C GLU A 85 21.50 3.87 -4.69
N ARG A 86 20.68 4.30 -5.66
CA ARG A 86 20.92 4.06 -7.09
C ARG A 86 21.90 5.04 -7.72
N LEU A 87 21.88 6.30 -7.31
CA LEU A 87 22.75 7.34 -7.88
C LEU A 87 24.16 7.28 -7.30
N PHE A 88 24.28 6.87 -6.02
CA PHE A 88 25.54 6.87 -5.27
C PHE A 88 25.94 5.47 -4.79
N HIS A 89 25.99 4.50 -5.70
CA HIS A 89 26.48 3.14 -5.39
C HIS A 89 27.86 3.10 -4.69
N ARG A 90 28.72 4.13 -4.88
CA ARG A 90 30.03 4.28 -4.22
C ARG A 90 29.95 4.84 -2.78
N TYR A 91 28.80 5.39 -2.35
CA TYR A 91 28.58 5.99 -1.03
C TYR A 91 27.35 5.40 -0.30
N SER A 92 26.94 4.18 -0.67
CA SER A 92 25.69 3.54 -0.20
C SER A 92 25.57 3.45 1.33
N GLU A 93 26.69 3.29 2.06
CA GLU A 93 26.68 3.21 3.53
C GLU A 93 26.40 4.58 4.16
N ILE A 94 26.96 5.66 3.60
CA ILE A 94 26.77 7.02 4.11
C ILE A 94 25.34 7.49 3.86
N THR A 95 24.77 7.21 2.69
CA THR A 95 23.39 7.59 2.36
C THR A 95 22.35 6.80 3.15
N HIS A 96 22.60 5.52 3.41
CA HIS A 96 21.77 4.72 4.32
C HIS A 96 21.81 5.27 5.75
N ASN A 97 23.01 5.50 6.30
CA ASN A 97 23.18 6.05 7.65
C ASN A 97 22.61 7.46 7.81
N LEU A 98 22.72 8.32 6.78
CA LEU A 98 22.09 9.64 6.78
C LEU A 98 20.56 9.55 6.81
N THR A 99 19.98 8.66 6.01
CA THR A 99 18.53 8.42 5.98
C THR A 99 18.02 7.92 7.34
N LEU A 100 18.72 6.93 7.93
CA LEU A 100 18.42 6.42 9.26
C LEU A 100 18.53 7.52 10.33
N SER A 101 19.57 8.35 10.26
CA SER A 101 19.80 9.45 11.21
C SER A 101 18.73 10.55 11.10
N LEU A 102 18.31 10.90 9.89
CA LEU A 102 17.22 11.86 9.65
C LEU A 102 15.86 11.31 10.12
N GLY A 103 15.60 10.02 9.89
CA GLY A 103 14.40 9.34 10.40
C GLY A 103 14.34 9.32 11.93
N ILE A 104 15.45 8.96 12.60
CA ILE A 104 15.56 9.01 14.06
C ILE A 104 15.44 10.46 14.56
N GLY A 105 16.11 11.42 13.93
CA GLY A 105 16.07 12.83 14.32
C GLY A 105 14.67 13.45 14.23
N GLY A 106 13.97 13.23 13.12
CA GLY A 106 12.59 13.71 12.96
C GLY A 106 11.61 13.05 13.93
N LEU A 107 11.80 11.77 14.24
CA LEU A 107 11.01 11.05 15.24
C LEU A 107 11.28 11.54 16.67
N LEU A 108 12.53 11.87 17.00
CA LEU A 108 12.88 12.51 18.27
C LEU A 108 12.24 13.89 18.40
N LEU A 109 12.24 14.71 17.33
CA LEU A 109 11.52 15.99 17.32
C LEU A 109 10.01 15.80 17.50
N HIS A 110 9.41 14.81 16.84
CA HIS A 110 7.99 14.48 16.99
C HIS A 110 7.63 14.09 18.44
N THR A 111 8.52 13.40 19.17
CA THR A 111 8.24 13.09 20.59
C THR A 111 8.20 14.31 21.51
N ILE A 112 8.73 15.46 21.09
CA ILE A 112 8.54 16.74 21.79
C ILE A 112 7.10 17.24 21.56
N THR A 113 6.57 17.13 20.34
CA THR A 113 5.17 17.49 20.04
C THR A 113 4.17 16.56 20.76
N ASP A 114 4.46 15.26 20.90
CA ASP A 114 3.65 14.33 21.72
C ASP A 114 3.55 14.81 23.19
N GLY A 115 4.66 15.34 23.72
CA GLY A 115 4.73 15.89 25.07
C GLY A 115 3.82 17.10 25.25
N GLY A 116 3.88 18.04 24.30
CA GLY A 116 3.04 19.24 24.29
C GLY A 116 1.55 18.94 24.11
N ALA A 117 1.21 17.95 23.27
CA ALA A 117 -0.18 17.52 23.06
C ALA A 117 -0.84 17.00 24.34
N MET A 118 -0.10 16.34 25.23
CA MET A 118 -0.63 15.90 26.53
C MET A 118 -0.96 17.07 27.47
N VAL A 119 -0.31 18.24 27.33
CA VAL A 119 -0.62 19.44 28.12
C VAL A 119 -1.91 20.10 27.61
N LEU A 120 -2.08 20.17 26.29
CA LEU A 120 -3.31 20.66 25.65
C LEU A 120 -4.51 19.78 26.05
N ALA A 121 -4.34 18.46 26.10
CA ALA A 121 -5.33 17.49 26.57
C ALA A 121 -5.60 17.49 28.09
N GLN A 122 -5.08 18.48 28.82
CA GLN A 122 -5.29 18.69 30.26
C GLN A 122 -5.84 20.09 30.59
N GLN A 123 -6.10 20.93 29.59
CA GLN A 123 -6.71 22.24 29.79
C GLN A 123 -8.20 22.08 30.12
N ASP A 124 -8.76 22.98 30.93
CA ASP A 124 -10.18 22.94 31.34
C ASP A 124 -11.09 22.98 30.10
N GLY A 125 -11.87 21.91 29.89
CA GLY A 125 -12.72 21.72 28.71
C GLY A 125 -12.14 20.81 27.61
N SER A 126 -10.91 20.31 27.76
CA SER A 126 -10.37 19.26 26.88
C SER A 126 -10.85 17.86 27.30
N SER A 127 -10.92 16.92 26.35
CA SER A 127 -11.44 15.57 26.62
C SER A 127 -10.34 14.59 27.04
N ILE A 128 -10.66 13.73 28.01
CA ILE A 128 -9.80 12.58 28.41
C ILE A 128 -9.50 11.64 27.24
N LEU A 129 -10.35 11.63 26.20
CA LEU A 129 -10.17 10.83 24.99
C LEU A 129 -8.94 11.29 24.20
N LEU A 130 -8.66 12.59 24.12
CA LEU A 130 -7.46 13.12 23.46
C LEU A 130 -6.17 12.62 24.15
N ALA A 131 -6.12 12.70 25.48
CA ALA A 131 -4.97 12.19 26.26
C ALA A 131 -4.77 10.67 26.08
N LEU A 132 -5.86 9.91 26.01
CA LEU A 132 -5.81 8.47 25.73
C LEU A 132 -5.39 8.17 24.29
N GLY A 133 -5.83 8.96 23.30
CA GLY A 133 -5.36 8.88 21.92
C GLY A 133 -3.86 9.11 21.79
N VAL A 134 -3.32 10.10 22.53
CA VAL A 134 -1.88 10.34 22.63
C VAL A 134 -1.15 9.13 23.21
N ILE A 135 -1.63 8.53 24.30
CA ILE A 135 -0.99 7.35 24.90
C ILE A 135 -1.07 6.12 23.97
N MET A 136 -2.21 5.91 23.32
CA MET A 136 -2.46 4.72 22.49
C MET A 136 -1.63 4.72 21.19
N HIS A 137 -1.34 5.87 20.58
CA HIS A 137 -0.50 5.90 19.37
C HIS A 137 0.98 5.54 19.66
N ARG A 138 1.45 5.74 20.90
CA ARG A 138 2.85 5.44 21.27
C ARG A 138 3.15 3.95 21.34
N LEU A 139 2.13 3.11 21.48
CA LEU A 139 2.27 1.65 21.46
C LEU A 139 2.73 1.15 20.07
N PRO A 140 2.07 1.48 18.94
CA PRO A 140 2.60 1.27 17.59
C PRO A 140 3.99 1.85 17.36
N VAL A 141 4.23 3.08 17.82
CA VAL A 141 5.51 3.78 17.61
C VAL A 141 6.66 3.06 18.32
N GLY A 142 6.51 2.71 19.60
CA GLY A 142 7.53 1.97 20.36
C GLY A 142 7.83 0.58 19.78
N LEU A 143 6.80 -0.13 19.33
CA LEU A 143 6.93 -1.40 18.59
C LEU A 143 7.69 -1.21 17.26
N ALA A 144 7.30 -0.22 16.46
CA ALA A 144 7.89 0.04 15.15
C ALA A 144 9.37 0.43 15.25
N ILE A 145 9.73 1.29 16.20
CA ILE A 145 11.12 1.72 16.42
C ILE A 145 11.99 0.56 16.84
N TRP A 146 11.51 -0.25 17.79
CA TRP A 146 12.27 -1.42 18.22
C TRP A 146 12.43 -2.44 17.09
N TRP A 147 11.37 -2.67 16.30
CA TRP A 147 11.38 -3.53 15.12
C TRP A 147 12.34 -3.02 14.03
N LEU A 148 12.44 -1.70 13.83
CA LEU A 148 13.27 -1.05 12.81
C LEU A 148 14.75 -0.96 13.21
N LEU A 149 15.04 -0.47 14.42
CA LEU A 149 16.41 -0.19 14.86
C LEU A 149 17.14 -1.44 15.36
N LYS A 150 16.48 -2.36 16.08
CA LYS A 150 17.16 -3.53 16.66
C LYS A 150 17.92 -4.38 15.61
N PRO A 151 17.40 -4.65 14.39
CA PRO A 151 18.13 -5.40 13.38
C PRO A 151 19.32 -4.64 12.77
N GLN A 152 19.28 -3.30 12.75
CA GLN A 152 20.27 -2.46 12.07
C GLN A 152 21.40 -2.00 12.99
N VAL A 153 21.04 -1.47 14.17
CA VAL A 153 21.99 -0.87 15.14
C VAL A 153 22.09 -1.67 16.45
N GLY A 154 21.31 -2.75 16.58
CA GLY A 154 21.33 -3.62 17.76
C GLY A 154 20.57 -3.06 18.98
N THR A 155 20.42 -3.93 19.98
CA THR A 155 19.59 -3.67 21.18
C THR A 155 20.00 -2.43 21.96
N ARG A 156 21.32 -2.15 22.09
CA ARG A 156 21.84 -1.03 22.90
C ARG A 156 21.41 0.32 22.34
N TRP A 157 21.63 0.54 21.04
CA TRP A 157 21.25 1.78 20.36
C TRP A 157 19.73 1.94 20.26
N ALA A 158 18.99 0.85 20.00
CA ALA A 158 17.53 0.87 20.05
C ALA A 158 17.01 1.30 21.44
N SER A 159 17.58 0.79 22.53
CA SER A 159 17.20 1.24 23.88
C SER A 159 17.58 2.70 24.18
N LEU A 160 18.72 3.19 23.67
CA LEU A 160 19.14 4.57 23.84
C LEU A 160 18.16 5.53 23.15
N VAL A 161 17.71 5.22 21.94
CA VAL A 161 16.70 6.02 21.22
C VAL A 161 15.36 6.05 21.98
N LEU A 162 14.88 4.91 22.50
CA LEU A 162 13.65 4.90 23.32
C LEU A 162 13.80 5.74 24.60
N VAL A 163 14.96 5.73 25.25
CA VAL A 163 15.23 6.60 26.42
C VAL A 163 15.26 8.07 26.02
N ALA A 164 15.92 8.43 24.91
CA ALA A 164 15.94 9.79 24.40
C ALA A 164 14.53 10.31 24.08
N MET A 165 13.67 9.47 23.48
CA MET A 165 12.26 9.79 23.24
C MET A 165 11.47 10.03 24.52
N MET A 166 11.63 9.20 25.56
CA MET A 166 10.95 9.42 26.85
C MET A 166 11.38 10.75 27.48
N LEU A 167 12.67 11.09 27.42
CA LEU A 167 13.20 12.36 27.90
C LEU A 167 12.65 13.55 27.10
N LEU A 168 12.63 13.46 25.76
CA LEU A 168 12.11 14.52 24.89
C LEU A 168 10.60 14.73 25.00
N THR A 169 9.81 13.67 25.27
CA THR A 169 8.41 13.82 25.66
C THR A 169 8.26 14.50 27.01
N GLY A 170 9.14 14.21 27.97
CA GLY A 170 9.22 14.98 29.21
C GLY A 170 9.49 16.47 28.94
N VAL A 171 10.47 16.80 28.10
CA VAL A 171 10.76 18.18 27.68
C VAL A 171 9.55 18.82 27.00
N GLY A 172 8.90 18.15 26.06
CA GLY A 172 7.68 18.63 25.40
C GLY A 172 6.52 18.86 26.37
N TYR A 173 6.40 18.04 27.41
CA TYR A 173 5.38 18.17 28.45
C TYR A 173 5.66 19.32 29.42
N PHE A 174 6.91 19.50 29.89
CA PHE A 174 7.23 20.57 30.84
C PHE A 174 7.50 21.94 30.19
N ALA A 175 7.93 21.97 28.92
CA ALA A 175 8.29 23.20 28.20
C ALA A 175 7.39 23.46 26.97
N GLY A 176 6.35 22.66 26.75
CA GLY A 176 5.50 22.70 25.55
C GLY A 176 4.96 24.09 25.24
N GLU A 177 4.32 24.75 26.20
CA GLU A 177 3.73 26.09 26.02
C GLU A 177 4.72 27.12 25.47
N GLN A 178 5.99 27.05 25.88
CA GLN A 178 7.05 27.96 25.43
C GLN A 178 7.68 27.52 24.11
N LEU A 179 7.77 26.20 23.88
CA LEU A 179 8.52 25.60 22.77
C LEU A 179 7.67 25.37 21.51
N ILE A 180 6.35 25.18 21.65
CA ILE A 180 5.38 24.98 20.55
C ILE A 180 5.38 26.18 19.59
N THR A 181 5.63 27.40 20.06
CA THR A 181 5.69 28.60 19.19
C THR A 181 6.87 28.57 18.21
N GLN A 182 8.00 27.94 18.56
CA GLN A 182 9.15 27.80 17.67
C GLN A 182 9.12 26.48 16.87
N LEU A 183 8.63 25.40 17.48
CA LEU A 183 8.44 24.09 16.84
C LEU A 183 7.09 23.95 16.13
N SER A 184 6.39 25.06 15.84
CA SER A 184 5.07 25.05 15.23
C SER A 184 5.07 24.32 13.88
N LEU A 185 3.90 23.78 13.50
CA LEU A 185 3.69 23.14 12.20
C LEU A 185 4.13 24.07 11.07
N GLU A 186 3.73 25.35 11.11
CA GLU A 186 4.08 26.36 10.10
C GLU A 186 5.59 26.47 9.83
N ASN A 187 6.43 26.48 10.88
CA ASN A 187 7.88 26.61 10.74
C ASN A 187 8.58 25.32 10.29
N THR A 188 7.96 24.15 10.52
CA THR A 188 8.61 22.85 10.33
C THR A 188 7.95 21.94 9.29
N VAL A 189 6.83 22.35 8.68
CA VAL A 189 5.98 21.52 7.81
C VAL A 189 6.74 20.80 6.69
N TYR A 190 7.73 21.44 6.05
CA TYR A 190 8.51 20.83 4.97
C TYR A 190 9.48 19.75 5.47
N LEU A 191 10.06 19.95 6.65
CA LEU A 191 10.90 18.93 7.30
C LEU A 191 10.04 17.75 7.75
N GLN A 192 8.88 18.03 8.35
CA GLN A 192 7.92 17.00 8.76
C GLN A 192 7.36 16.24 7.56
N ALA A 193 7.05 16.90 6.45
CA ALA A 193 6.65 16.30 5.17
C ALA A 193 7.72 15.34 4.63
N PHE A 194 8.99 15.75 4.63
CA PHE A 194 10.10 14.89 4.22
C PHE A 194 10.27 13.67 5.13
N VAL A 195 10.22 13.86 6.46
CA VAL A 195 10.32 12.77 7.44
C VAL A 195 9.12 11.82 7.34
N THR A 196 7.91 12.34 7.16
CA THR A 196 6.69 11.53 6.98
C THR A 196 6.78 10.68 5.71
N GLY A 197 7.29 11.26 4.62
CA GLY A 197 7.59 10.52 3.40
C GLY A 197 8.64 9.43 3.60
N SER A 198 9.69 9.66 4.40
CA SER A 198 10.74 8.66 4.65
C SER A 198 10.32 7.57 5.64
N ILE A 199 9.44 7.87 6.60
CA ILE A 199 8.76 6.85 7.42
C ILE A 199 7.89 5.95 6.51
N LEU A 200 7.11 6.56 5.62
CA LEU A 200 6.30 5.79 4.66
C LEU A 200 7.16 4.95 3.71
N HIS A 201 8.32 5.47 3.28
CA HIS A 201 9.33 4.69 2.54
C HIS A 201 9.73 3.43 3.31
N VAL A 202 10.16 3.57 4.56
CA VAL A 202 10.69 2.48 5.40
C VAL A 202 9.62 1.45 5.76
N VAL A 203 8.36 1.86 5.95
CA VAL A 203 7.25 0.92 6.18
C VAL A 203 6.99 0.06 4.93
N LEU A 204 6.97 0.70 3.75
CA LEU A 204 6.78 0.03 2.46
C LEU A 204 7.97 -0.87 2.08
N HIS A 205 9.19 -0.40 2.27
CA HIS A 205 10.45 -1.09 1.99
C HIS A 205 11.07 -1.64 3.29
N GLN A 206 10.66 -2.86 3.64
CA GLN A 206 11.21 -3.58 4.79
C GLN A 206 12.75 -3.67 4.72
N PRO A 207 13.49 -3.34 5.80
CA PRO A 207 14.92 -3.60 5.88
C PRO A 207 15.22 -5.09 5.75
N HIS A 208 16.40 -5.43 5.21
CA HIS A 208 16.84 -6.78 4.84
C HIS A 208 17.01 -7.78 6.01
N GLY A 209 15.94 -8.07 6.75
CA GLY A 209 15.84 -9.29 7.56
C GLY A 209 15.93 -10.50 6.63
N GLN A 210 16.75 -11.50 7.00
CA GLN A 210 17.11 -12.60 6.12
C GLN A 210 15.91 -13.17 5.34
N HIS A 211 16.11 -13.36 4.03
CA HIS A 211 15.22 -14.11 3.17
C HIS A 211 15.26 -15.61 3.51
N ASP A 212 14.97 -15.99 4.75
CA ASP A 212 14.62 -17.36 5.14
C ASP A 212 13.20 -17.68 4.67
N THR A 213 13.12 -17.71 3.34
CA THR A 213 12.22 -18.48 2.49
C THR A 213 10.94 -18.99 3.16
N ASP A 214 9.97 -18.09 3.37
CA ASP A 214 8.54 -18.46 3.39
C ASP A 214 8.13 -18.91 1.98
N LYS A 215 8.68 -20.07 1.56
CA LYS A 215 8.64 -20.64 0.21
C LYS A 215 7.22 -20.96 -0.29
N GLN A 216 6.21 -20.84 0.58
CA GLN A 216 4.82 -21.17 0.31
C GLN A 216 3.80 -20.11 0.78
N GLY A 217 4.24 -19.00 1.39
CA GLY A 217 3.32 -18.00 1.98
C GLY A 217 2.54 -18.55 3.18
N LYS A 218 3.16 -19.46 3.95
CA LYS A 218 2.56 -20.23 5.04
C LYS A 218 1.97 -19.33 6.15
N TYR A 219 2.50 -18.11 6.27
CA TYR A 219 2.14 -17.19 7.36
C TYR A 219 1.39 -15.92 6.91
N GLU A 220 0.90 -15.81 5.65
CA GLU A 220 0.13 -14.63 5.23
C GLU A 220 -1.14 -14.39 6.07
N TYR A 221 -1.76 -15.46 6.59
CA TYR A 221 -2.95 -15.35 7.43
C TYR A 221 -2.65 -14.65 8.76
N GLN A 222 -1.52 -14.99 9.40
CA GLN A 222 -1.06 -14.34 10.62
C GLN A 222 -0.73 -12.86 10.37
N ALA A 223 -0.08 -12.54 9.24
CA ALA A 223 0.15 -11.17 8.82
C ALA A 223 -1.18 -10.39 8.69
N GLY A 224 -2.19 -11.01 8.07
CA GLY A 224 -3.54 -10.45 7.97
C GLY A 224 -4.23 -10.26 9.33
N ILE A 225 -4.09 -11.19 10.28
CA ILE A 225 -4.63 -11.02 11.65
C ILE A 225 -4.00 -9.78 12.30
N GLY A 226 -2.66 -9.66 12.22
CA GLY A 226 -1.96 -8.48 12.71
C GLY A 226 -2.48 -7.19 12.08
N SER A 227 -2.69 -7.19 10.76
CA SER A 227 -3.28 -6.06 10.06
C SER A 227 -4.70 -5.71 10.52
N LEU A 228 -5.55 -6.68 10.82
CA LEU A 228 -6.89 -6.39 11.38
C LEU A 228 -6.80 -5.77 12.77
N LEU A 229 -5.87 -6.22 13.62
CA LEU A 229 -5.58 -5.57 14.90
C LEU A 229 -5.05 -4.14 14.71
N GLY A 230 -4.23 -3.91 13.66
CA GLY A 230 -3.72 -2.59 13.30
C GLY A 230 -4.84 -1.64 12.84
N ILE A 231 -5.80 -2.14 12.04
CA ILE A 231 -7.02 -1.39 11.67
C ILE A 231 -7.87 -1.11 12.91
N GLY A 232 -8.09 -2.11 13.77
CA GLY A 232 -8.89 -1.94 15.00
C GLY A 232 -8.31 -0.85 15.91
N LEU A 233 -6.98 -0.82 16.08
CA LEU A 233 -6.31 0.25 16.82
C LEU A 233 -6.42 1.60 16.11
N LEU A 234 -6.29 1.66 14.78
CA LEU A 234 -6.45 2.91 14.04
C LEU A 234 -7.88 3.46 14.15
N VAL A 235 -8.91 2.61 14.07
CA VAL A 235 -10.30 3.02 14.30
C VAL A 235 -10.49 3.50 15.75
N MET A 236 -9.90 2.82 16.73
CA MET A 236 -9.92 3.28 18.12
C MET A 236 -9.26 4.65 18.29
N LEU A 237 -8.12 4.91 17.65
CA LEU A 237 -7.44 6.21 17.69
C LEU A 237 -8.30 7.31 17.08
N LEU A 238 -8.90 7.07 15.90
CA LEU A 238 -9.79 8.04 15.25
C LEU A 238 -11.03 8.38 16.10
N LEU A 239 -11.60 7.39 16.80
CA LEU A 239 -12.73 7.58 17.72
C LEU A 239 -12.34 8.28 19.04
N MET A 240 -11.05 8.31 19.38
CA MET A 240 -10.52 9.02 20.55
C MET A 240 -10.18 10.48 20.22
N ASP A 241 -9.70 10.74 19.01
CA ASP A 241 -9.33 12.07 18.51
C ASP A 241 -10.57 12.98 18.41
N SER A 242 -11.69 12.46 17.90
CA SER A 242 -12.96 13.19 17.71
C SER A 242 -13.73 13.49 19.02
N GLY A 243 -13.16 13.22 20.19
CA GLY A 243 -13.84 13.32 21.48
C GLY A 243 -13.79 14.69 22.16
N GLY A 244 -13.05 15.66 21.62
CA GLY A 244 -12.80 16.98 22.22
C GLY A 244 -13.42 18.15 21.45
N HIS A 245 -14.39 18.82 22.08
CA HIS A 245 -15.02 20.11 21.75
C HIS A 245 -14.57 20.91 20.51
N GLU A 246 -15.55 21.24 19.65
CA GLU A 246 -15.64 22.41 18.75
C GLU A 246 -14.33 23.17 18.39
N HIS A 247 -13.39 22.48 17.75
CA HIS A 247 -12.31 23.12 16.98
C HIS A 247 -12.58 22.92 15.48
N ALA A 248 -13.23 23.93 14.91
CA ALA A 248 -14.09 23.89 13.72
C ALA A 248 -13.44 23.59 12.35
N HIS A 249 -12.34 22.82 12.29
CA HIS A 249 -11.60 22.60 11.04
C HIS A 249 -11.14 21.17 10.71
N HIS A 250 -11.26 20.17 11.60
CA HIS A 250 -10.72 18.81 11.33
C HIS A 250 -11.75 17.69 11.12
N ASP A 251 -12.98 17.79 11.65
CA ASP A 251 -14.00 16.73 11.58
C ASP A 251 -14.41 16.35 10.13
N HIS A 252 -14.31 17.29 9.19
CA HIS A 252 -14.80 17.09 7.83
C HIS A 252 -14.14 15.95 7.05
N SER A 253 -12.89 15.58 7.34
CA SER A 253 -12.15 14.62 6.49
C SER A 253 -12.50 13.15 6.78
N THR A 254 -12.78 12.78 8.03
CA THR A 254 -13.09 11.39 8.42
C THR A 254 -14.57 11.09 8.21
N GLU A 255 -15.45 12.03 8.56
CA GLU A 255 -16.90 11.92 8.30
C GLU A 255 -17.23 11.83 6.81
N GLN A 256 -16.53 12.59 5.97
CA GLN A 256 -16.67 12.54 4.51
C GLN A 256 -16.31 11.15 3.97
N LEU A 257 -15.19 10.55 4.43
CA LEU A 257 -14.78 9.20 4.04
C LEU A 257 -15.78 8.13 4.47
N ILE A 258 -16.36 8.24 5.68
CA ILE A 258 -17.41 7.32 6.17
C ILE A 258 -18.69 7.47 5.34
N THR A 259 -19.10 8.70 5.04
CA THR A 259 -20.29 9.00 4.22
C THR A 259 -20.15 8.44 2.80
N TRP A 260 -18.97 8.57 2.20
CA TRP A 260 -18.64 7.95 0.90
C TRP A 260 -18.68 6.43 0.97
N LEU A 261 -18.12 5.82 2.02
CA LEU A 261 -18.13 4.37 2.21
C LEU A 261 -19.57 3.82 2.36
N LEU A 262 -20.41 4.47 3.15
CA LEU A 262 -21.82 4.09 3.32
C LEU A 262 -22.59 4.13 1.98
N THR A 263 -22.38 5.18 1.19
CA THR A 263 -23.01 5.34 -0.13
C THR A 263 -22.48 4.33 -1.16
N LEU A 264 -21.17 4.06 -1.14
CA LEU A 264 -20.51 3.13 -2.06
C LEU A 264 -20.80 1.67 -1.76
N ALA A 265 -20.92 1.29 -0.49
CA ALA A 265 -20.95 -0.11 -0.08
C ALA A 265 -22.02 -0.98 -0.77
N PRO A 266 -23.32 -0.61 -0.79
CA PRO A 266 -24.34 -1.44 -1.43
C PRO A 266 -24.10 -1.58 -2.94
N ILE A 267 -23.59 -0.53 -3.57
CA ILE A 267 -23.36 -0.49 -5.02
C ILE A 267 -22.08 -1.28 -5.39
N LEU A 268 -21.05 -1.27 -4.55
CA LEU A 268 -19.89 -2.16 -4.69
C LEU A 268 -20.28 -3.64 -4.54
N LEU A 269 -21.19 -3.99 -3.62
CA LEU A 269 -21.72 -5.35 -3.53
C LEU A 269 -22.52 -5.74 -4.78
N LEU A 270 -23.33 -4.83 -5.32
CA LEU A 270 -24.03 -5.01 -6.60
C LEU A 270 -23.02 -5.24 -7.74
N SER A 271 -21.95 -4.44 -7.81
CA SER A 271 -20.86 -4.61 -8.78
C SER A 271 -20.18 -5.98 -8.69
N TYR A 272 -19.92 -6.50 -7.48
CA TYR A 272 -19.39 -7.86 -7.32
C TYR A 272 -20.40 -8.94 -7.75
N GLY A 273 -21.70 -8.72 -7.52
CA GLY A 273 -22.79 -9.54 -8.05
C GLY A 273 -22.85 -9.52 -9.58
N ALA A 274 -22.73 -8.35 -10.20
CA ALA A 274 -22.69 -8.17 -11.65
C ALA A 274 -21.47 -8.87 -12.27
N ALA A 275 -20.30 -8.83 -11.62
CA ALA A 275 -19.12 -9.58 -12.04
C ALA A 275 -19.32 -11.11 -11.94
N ALA A 276 -19.99 -11.60 -10.89
CA ALA A 276 -20.35 -13.00 -10.77
C ALA A 276 -21.33 -13.43 -11.87
N LEU A 277 -22.35 -12.62 -12.15
CA LEU A 277 -23.29 -12.88 -13.25
C LEU A 277 -22.59 -12.89 -14.61
N ARG A 278 -21.73 -11.90 -14.89
CA ARG A 278 -20.88 -11.84 -16.08
C ARG A 278 -20.08 -13.13 -16.28
N PHE A 279 -19.44 -13.62 -15.23
CA PHE A 279 -18.66 -14.85 -15.27
C PHE A 279 -19.54 -16.08 -15.54
N LYS A 280 -20.73 -16.17 -14.92
CA LYS A 280 -21.71 -17.23 -15.17
C LYS A 280 -22.21 -17.25 -16.63
N LEU A 281 -22.31 -16.07 -17.26
CA LEU A 281 -22.66 -15.91 -18.68
C LEU A 281 -21.50 -16.20 -19.65
N GLY A 282 -20.36 -16.71 -19.18
CA GLY A 282 -19.22 -17.11 -20.02
C GLY A 282 -18.31 -15.96 -20.46
N LEU A 283 -18.62 -14.71 -20.11
CA LEU A 283 -17.78 -13.53 -20.38
C LEU A 283 -16.59 -13.49 -19.39
N THR A 284 -15.62 -14.37 -19.62
CA THR A 284 -14.43 -14.51 -18.77
C THR A 284 -13.20 -13.77 -19.33
N PRO A 285 -12.22 -13.39 -18.48
CA PRO A 285 -10.99 -12.73 -18.94
C PRO A 285 -10.10 -13.59 -19.87
N GLN A 286 -10.39 -14.88 -20.00
CA GLN A 286 -9.67 -15.85 -20.85
C GLN A 286 -10.43 -16.19 -22.15
N ASP A 287 -11.42 -15.37 -22.55
CA ASP A 287 -12.11 -15.48 -23.85
C ASP A 287 -11.10 -15.43 -25.02
N SER A 288 -11.28 -16.27 -26.04
CA SER A 288 -10.39 -16.33 -27.21
C SER A 288 -10.39 -15.02 -28.01
N SER A 289 -11.52 -14.31 -28.05
CA SER A 289 -11.66 -13.04 -28.76
C SER A 289 -10.88 -11.91 -28.06
N LEU A 290 -9.91 -11.34 -28.76
CA LEU A 290 -9.16 -10.16 -28.29
C LEU A 290 -10.09 -8.96 -28.04
N ALA A 291 -11.09 -8.75 -28.90
CA ALA A 291 -12.08 -7.68 -28.75
C ALA A 291 -12.90 -7.84 -27.46
N ARG A 292 -13.37 -9.05 -27.14
CA ARG A 292 -14.11 -9.30 -25.89
C ARG A 292 -13.23 -9.13 -24.66
N ARG A 293 -11.96 -9.57 -24.71
CA ARG A 293 -11.01 -9.34 -23.61
C ARG A 293 -10.72 -7.85 -23.40
N TRP A 294 -10.57 -7.07 -24.48
CA TRP A 294 -10.43 -5.61 -24.38
C TRP A 294 -11.68 -4.95 -23.82
N PHE A 295 -12.87 -5.30 -24.32
CA PHE A 295 -14.13 -4.77 -23.81
C PHE A 295 -14.35 -5.11 -22.34
N GLN A 296 -14.13 -6.35 -21.92
CA GLN A 296 -14.17 -6.73 -20.50
C GLN A 296 -13.13 -5.98 -19.66
N ARG A 297 -11.94 -5.72 -20.20
CA ARG A 297 -10.87 -4.99 -19.51
C ARG A 297 -11.17 -3.49 -19.39
N LEU A 298 -11.81 -2.86 -20.37
CA LEU A 298 -12.05 -1.41 -20.38
C LEU A 298 -13.42 -1.04 -19.80
N ALA A 299 -14.47 -1.80 -20.11
CA ALA A 299 -15.77 -1.63 -19.48
C ALA A 299 -15.68 -2.15 -18.05
N GLY A 300 -15.49 -3.47 -17.92
CA GLY A 300 -15.76 -4.21 -16.68
C GLY A 300 -17.16 -3.85 -16.22
N PRO A 301 -18.24 -4.50 -16.72
CA PRO A 301 -19.61 -4.02 -16.48
C PRO A 301 -19.96 -3.88 -14.99
N GLU A 302 -19.26 -4.59 -14.10
CA GLU A 302 -19.21 -4.30 -12.67
C GLU A 302 -18.92 -2.82 -12.29
N ALA A 303 -18.01 -2.14 -12.98
CA ALA A 303 -17.71 -0.72 -12.80
C ALA A 303 -18.75 0.21 -13.46
N LEU A 304 -19.36 -0.21 -14.59
CA LEU A 304 -20.45 0.56 -15.21
C LEU A 304 -21.68 0.69 -14.30
N VAL A 305 -21.92 -0.29 -13.41
CA VAL A 305 -22.92 -0.18 -12.34
C VAL A 305 -22.66 1.04 -11.44
N ILE A 306 -21.40 1.27 -11.03
CA ILE A 306 -21.01 2.39 -10.19
C ILE A 306 -21.24 3.71 -10.94
N THR A 307 -20.74 3.80 -12.17
CA THR A 307 -20.94 5.00 -13.00
C THR A 307 -22.44 5.30 -13.19
N ALA A 308 -23.24 4.28 -13.51
CA ALA A 308 -24.67 4.48 -13.82
C ALA A 308 -25.48 4.93 -12.60
N LEU A 309 -25.22 4.34 -11.42
CA LEU A 309 -26.00 4.60 -10.21
C LEU A 309 -25.52 5.81 -9.41
N LEU A 310 -24.24 6.19 -9.48
CA LEU A 310 -23.65 7.25 -8.66
C LEU A 310 -23.13 8.47 -9.43
N LEU A 311 -22.74 8.32 -10.70
CA LEU A 311 -22.32 9.42 -11.60
C LEU A 311 -23.32 9.71 -12.74
N GLY A 312 -24.42 8.96 -12.78
CA GLY A 312 -25.53 9.14 -13.70
C GLY A 312 -25.52 8.22 -14.94
N PRO A 313 -26.70 7.84 -15.46
CA PRO A 313 -26.83 6.91 -16.58
C PRO A 313 -26.24 7.45 -17.89
N TRP A 314 -26.29 8.77 -18.12
CA TRP A 314 -25.72 9.38 -19.33
C TRP A 314 -24.21 9.26 -19.37
N LEU A 315 -23.52 9.40 -18.23
CA LEU A 315 -22.08 9.21 -18.17
C LEU A 315 -21.71 7.73 -18.36
N ALA A 316 -22.50 6.80 -17.83
CA ALA A 316 -22.28 5.37 -18.05
C ALA A 316 -22.49 4.95 -19.52
N LEU A 317 -23.51 5.48 -20.19
CA LEU A 317 -23.74 5.25 -21.63
C LEU A 317 -22.62 5.85 -22.49
N PHE A 318 -22.13 7.04 -22.14
CA PHE A 318 -20.97 7.65 -22.79
C PHE A 318 -19.69 6.84 -22.56
N GLN A 319 -19.43 6.41 -21.32
CA GLN A 319 -18.31 5.54 -20.98
C GLN A 319 -18.37 4.25 -21.79
N LEU A 320 -19.54 3.60 -21.89
CA LEU A 320 -19.78 2.41 -22.70
C LEU A 320 -19.43 2.63 -24.18
N LEU A 321 -19.87 3.76 -24.77
CA LEU A 321 -19.58 4.12 -26.16
C LEU A 321 -18.07 4.32 -26.40
N VAL A 322 -17.41 5.11 -25.57
CA VAL A 322 -15.96 5.37 -25.69
C VAL A 322 -15.17 4.07 -25.49
N VAL A 323 -15.54 3.26 -24.51
CA VAL A 323 -14.93 1.95 -24.26
C VAL A 323 -15.13 1.01 -25.45
N PHE A 324 -16.29 1.01 -26.10
CA PHE A 324 -16.52 0.22 -27.30
C PHE A 324 -15.61 0.65 -28.46
N ILE A 325 -15.48 1.96 -28.71
CA ILE A 325 -14.56 2.52 -29.71
C ILE A 325 -13.11 2.12 -29.41
N LEU A 326 -12.64 2.32 -28.17
CA LEU A 326 -11.30 1.93 -27.72
C LEU A 326 -11.06 0.43 -27.85
N SER A 327 -12.02 -0.41 -27.48
CA SER A 327 -11.90 -1.87 -27.55
C SER A 327 -11.80 -2.37 -28.99
N THR A 328 -12.63 -1.82 -29.89
CA THR A 328 -12.58 -2.10 -31.31
C THR A 328 -11.24 -1.67 -31.92
N TYR A 329 -10.78 -0.45 -31.60
CA TYR A 329 -9.49 0.05 -32.05
C TYR A 329 -8.32 -0.83 -31.58
N LEU A 330 -8.23 -1.12 -30.29
CA LEU A 330 -7.12 -1.88 -29.69
C LEU A 330 -7.11 -3.34 -30.18
N SER A 331 -8.27 -3.93 -30.43
CA SER A 331 -8.36 -5.26 -31.03
C SER A 331 -7.98 -5.26 -32.51
N HIS A 332 -8.41 -4.26 -33.30
CA HIS A 332 -8.05 -4.15 -34.71
C HIS A 332 -6.55 -3.89 -34.90
N ALA A 333 -5.96 -3.08 -34.02
CA ALA A 333 -4.53 -2.83 -33.95
C ALA A 333 -3.72 -4.01 -33.36
N ASN A 334 -4.35 -5.15 -33.05
CA ASN A 334 -3.75 -6.36 -32.46
C ASN A 334 -2.91 -6.10 -31.18
N VAL A 335 -3.28 -5.09 -30.39
CA VAL A 335 -2.54 -4.74 -29.18
C VAL A 335 -2.77 -5.82 -28.12
N THR A 336 -1.68 -6.44 -27.68
CA THR A 336 -1.73 -7.47 -26.64
C THR A 336 -2.08 -6.88 -25.27
N ILE A 337 -2.88 -7.61 -24.51
CA ILE A 337 -3.33 -7.21 -23.18
C ILE A 337 -2.27 -7.61 -22.16
N THR A 338 -1.85 -6.68 -21.29
CA THR A 338 -0.99 -7.01 -20.14
C THR A 338 -1.71 -7.98 -19.20
N ASP A 339 -1.40 -9.28 -19.29
CA ASP A 339 -2.17 -10.33 -18.62
C ASP A 339 -2.08 -10.26 -17.08
N PRO A 340 -3.21 -10.13 -16.36
CA PRO A 340 -3.28 -10.17 -14.91
C PRO A 340 -3.91 -11.46 -14.35
N HIS A 341 -4.33 -12.43 -15.18
CA HIS A 341 -5.20 -13.55 -14.78
C HIS A 341 -4.53 -14.92 -14.89
N THR A 342 -3.52 -15.18 -14.05
CA THR A 342 -2.79 -16.45 -14.06
C THR A 342 -3.60 -17.65 -13.55
N LYS A 343 -4.63 -17.45 -12.72
CA LYS A 343 -5.57 -18.49 -12.26
C LYS A 343 -6.97 -17.89 -12.06
N LEU A 344 -7.98 -18.43 -12.74
CA LEU A 344 -9.39 -18.11 -12.51
C LEU A 344 -10.06 -19.18 -11.63
N PRO A 345 -11.02 -18.80 -10.76
CA PRO A 345 -11.84 -19.77 -10.02
C PRO A 345 -12.89 -20.40 -10.94
N SER A 346 -13.31 -21.63 -10.62
CA SER A 346 -14.37 -22.34 -11.35
C SER A 346 -15.79 -21.85 -11.03
N ASN A 347 -15.99 -21.21 -9.88
CA ASN A 347 -17.31 -20.76 -9.42
C ASN A 347 -17.48 -19.24 -9.58
N ALA A 348 -18.57 -18.83 -10.24
CA ALA A 348 -18.99 -17.44 -10.44
C ALA A 348 -19.04 -16.59 -9.14
N LEU A 349 -19.55 -17.14 -8.04
CA LEU A 349 -19.59 -16.42 -6.75
C LEU A 349 -18.18 -16.19 -6.19
N ARG A 350 -17.28 -17.18 -6.34
CA ARG A 350 -15.86 -17.01 -5.98
C ARG A 350 -15.13 -16.04 -6.92
N PHE A 351 -15.57 -15.92 -8.17
CA PHE A 351 -15.06 -14.89 -9.09
C PHE A 351 -15.40 -13.48 -8.60
N GLY A 352 -16.69 -13.21 -8.32
CA GLY A 352 -17.16 -11.89 -7.86
C GLY A 352 -16.70 -11.53 -6.45
N PHE A 353 -17.03 -12.35 -5.44
CA PHE A 353 -16.89 -11.98 -4.02
C PHE A 353 -15.57 -12.36 -3.36
N ALA A 354 -14.66 -13.06 -4.07
CA ALA A 354 -13.32 -13.36 -3.55
C ALA A 354 -12.22 -12.91 -4.51
N HIS A 355 -12.16 -13.47 -5.72
CA HIS A 355 -11.08 -13.18 -6.68
C HIS A 355 -11.08 -11.71 -7.15
N LEU A 356 -12.26 -11.14 -7.44
CA LEU A 356 -12.36 -9.73 -7.82
C LEU A 356 -12.15 -8.81 -6.61
N VAL A 357 -12.73 -9.09 -5.44
CA VAL A 357 -12.47 -8.34 -4.18
C VAL A 357 -10.97 -8.29 -3.86
N ASP A 358 -10.28 -9.44 -3.87
CA ASP A 358 -8.83 -9.54 -3.67
C ASP A 358 -8.03 -8.64 -4.63
N ARG A 359 -8.59 -8.33 -5.81
CA ARG A 359 -7.95 -7.48 -6.82
C ARG A 359 -8.36 -6.02 -6.70
N SER A 360 -9.62 -5.70 -6.43
CA SER A 360 -10.14 -4.33 -6.43
C SER A 360 -9.98 -3.63 -5.09
N ALA A 361 -10.05 -4.33 -3.96
CA ALA A 361 -10.00 -3.72 -2.62
C ALA A 361 -8.78 -2.80 -2.40
N PRO A 362 -7.53 -3.15 -2.81
CA PRO A 362 -6.40 -2.23 -2.70
C PRO A 362 -6.59 -0.93 -3.48
N TRP A 363 -7.20 -1.01 -4.68
CA TRP A 363 -7.46 0.16 -5.52
C TRP A 363 -8.61 1.02 -5.02
N ILE A 364 -9.65 0.40 -4.48
CA ILE A 364 -10.81 1.10 -3.89
C ILE A 364 -10.35 1.89 -2.67
N LEU A 365 -9.62 1.25 -1.75
CA LEU A 365 -9.06 1.94 -0.57
C LEU A 365 -8.05 3.04 -0.97
N LEU A 366 -7.14 2.77 -1.91
CA LEU A 366 -6.21 3.79 -2.41
C LEU A 366 -6.95 4.99 -3.00
N SER A 367 -8.03 4.77 -3.76
CA SER A 367 -8.77 5.85 -4.41
C SER A 367 -9.51 6.74 -3.41
N LEU A 368 -10.11 6.13 -2.38
CA LEU A 368 -10.76 6.85 -1.28
C LEU A 368 -9.73 7.65 -0.47
N VAL A 369 -8.64 7.01 -0.02
CA VAL A 369 -7.59 7.68 0.77
C VAL A 369 -6.92 8.80 -0.02
N LEU A 370 -6.58 8.58 -1.30
CA LEU A 370 -5.93 9.60 -2.14
C LEU A 370 -6.80 10.85 -2.32
N VAL A 371 -8.09 10.69 -2.58
CA VAL A 371 -8.96 11.85 -2.82
C VAL A 371 -9.39 12.50 -1.51
N ASN A 372 -9.55 11.74 -0.41
CA ASN A 372 -9.74 12.31 0.92
C ASN A 372 -8.54 13.17 1.33
N LEU A 373 -7.33 12.71 1.01
CA LEU A 373 -6.08 13.39 1.32
C LEU A 373 -5.86 14.68 0.49
N ILE A 374 -6.25 14.70 -0.78
CA ILE A 374 -6.12 15.91 -1.61
C ILE A 374 -7.31 16.87 -1.39
N GLY A 375 -8.48 16.34 -1.03
CA GLY A 375 -9.69 17.12 -0.78
C GLY A 375 -10.20 17.87 -2.01
N HIS A 376 -10.80 19.04 -1.76
CA HIS A 376 -11.27 19.96 -2.80
C HIS A 376 -10.07 20.63 -3.51
N PRO A 377 -10.07 20.77 -4.85
CA PRO A 377 -8.96 21.36 -5.59
C PRO A 377 -8.73 22.84 -5.22
N SER A 378 -7.71 23.09 -4.41
CA SER A 378 -7.20 24.42 -4.05
C SER A 378 -6.21 24.95 -5.10
N VAL A 379 -5.71 26.18 -4.99
CA VAL A 379 -4.72 26.72 -5.93
C VAL A 379 -3.38 25.96 -5.75
N PRO A 380 -2.72 25.44 -6.81
CA PRO A 380 -2.99 25.61 -8.24
C PRO A 380 -3.80 24.47 -8.91
N LEU A 381 -4.25 23.46 -8.14
CA LEU A 381 -5.15 22.38 -8.61
C LEU A 381 -6.52 22.88 -9.07
N SER A 382 -6.87 24.14 -8.83
CA SER A 382 -8.05 24.80 -9.43
C SER A 382 -8.03 24.80 -10.97
N ASN A 383 -6.87 24.66 -11.62
CA ASN A 383 -6.77 24.55 -13.07
C ASN A 383 -7.09 23.11 -13.56
N PRO A 384 -8.14 22.90 -14.39
CA PRO A 384 -8.52 21.57 -14.90
C PRO A 384 -7.41 20.84 -15.66
N LEU A 385 -6.52 21.57 -16.35
CA LEU A 385 -5.37 20.97 -17.04
C LEU A 385 -4.35 20.39 -16.05
N LEU A 386 -4.14 21.07 -14.92
CA LEU A 386 -3.24 20.60 -13.86
C LEU A 386 -3.82 19.36 -13.17
N GLN A 387 -5.13 19.31 -12.95
CA GLN A 387 -5.83 18.11 -12.47
C GLN A 387 -5.59 16.91 -13.40
N VAL A 388 -5.73 17.10 -14.72
CA VAL A 388 -5.46 16.06 -15.73
C VAL A 388 -3.99 15.61 -15.72
N ILE A 389 -3.04 16.55 -15.57
CA ILE A 389 -1.60 16.22 -15.49
C ILE A 389 -1.30 15.38 -14.24
N VAL A 390 -1.85 15.75 -13.07
CA VAL A 390 -1.67 14.99 -11.83
C VAL A 390 -2.27 13.59 -11.95
N LEU A 391 -3.48 13.46 -12.50
CA LEU A 391 -4.09 12.15 -12.74
C LEU A 391 -3.29 11.30 -13.76
N LEU A 392 -2.69 11.92 -14.79
CA LEU A 392 -1.78 11.22 -15.71
C LEU A 392 -0.55 10.67 -14.98
N LEU A 393 0.08 11.47 -14.12
CA LEU A 393 1.23 11.06 -13.30
C LEU A 393 0.87 9.93 -12.32
N VAL A 394 -0.38 9.89 -11.84
CA VAL A 394 -0.94 8.81 -11.02
C VAL A 394 -1.18 7.53 -11.85
N PHE A 395 -1.73 7.61 -13.06
CA PHE A 395 -2.07 6.43 -13.87
C PHE A 395 -0.86 5.76 -14.53
N LEU A 396 0.14 6.52 -14.97
CA LEU A 396 1.32 5.96 -15.67
C LEU A 396 2.06 4.85 -14.88
N PRO A 397 2.43 5.02 -13.59
CA PRO A 397 3.11 4.00 -12.80
C PRO A 397 2.18 2.90 -12.23
N MET A 398 0.85 3.07 -12.29
CA MET A 398 -0.11 2.24 -11.54
C MET A 398 -1.14 1.56 -12.45
N ARG A 399 -1.36 0.25 -12.25
CA ARG A 399 -2.32 -0.53 -13.04
C ARG A 399 -3.73 -0.51 -12.46
N PHE A 400 -4.38 0.65 -12.49
CA PHE A 400 -5.76 0.81 -12.04
C PHE A 400 -6.67 -0.27 -12.64
N CYS A 401 -7.53 -0.84 -11.79
CA CYS A 401 -8.66 -1.66 -12.22
C CYS A 401 -9.91 -0.79 -12.33
N ASN A 402 -10.87 -1.19 -13.16
CA ASN A 402 -12.04 -0.36 -13.51
C ASN A 402 -12.90 -0.02 -12.28
N LEU A 403 -13.02 -0.95 -11.34
CA LEU A 403 -13.66 -0.74 -10.03
C LEU A 403 -12.97 0.38 -9.24
N GLY A 404 -11.63 0.35 -9.15
CA GLY A 404 -10.86 1.42 -8.52
C GLY A 404 -10.96 2.74 -9.27
N ALA A 405 -10.91 2.72 -10.61
CA ALA A 405 -11.06 3.91 -11.44
C ALA A 405 -12.46 4.55 -11.33
N ALA A 406 -13.52 3.75 -11.20
CA ALA A 406 -14.88 4.25 -10.97
C ALA A 406 -15.05 4.83 -9.56
N VAL A 407 -14.46 4.21 -8.53
CA VAL A 407 -14.43 4.80 -7.18
C VAL A 407 -13.60 6.08 -7.15
N LEU A 408 -12.47 6.13 -7.86
CA LEU A 408 -11.67 7.36 -8.00
C LEU A 408 -12.46 8.47 -8.67
N ALA A 409 -13.13 8.19 -9.79
CA ALA A 409 -14.01 9.15 -10.47
C ALA A 409 -15.11 9.67 -9.55
N LEU A 410 -15.73 8.79 -8.75
CA LEU A 410 -16.76 9.20 -7.80
C LEU A 410 -16.22 10.08 -6.68
N ALA A 411 -15.10 9.69 -6.06
CA ALA A 411 -14.50 10.48 -4.99
C ALA A 411 -14.08 11.87 -5.51
N LEU A 412 -13.48 11.95 -6.70
CA LEU A 412 -13.15 13.22 -7.37
C LEU A 412 -14.40 14.08 -7.59
N ALA A 413 -15.52 13.47 -7.99
CA ALA A 413 -16.79 14.17 -8.15
C ALA A 413 -17.33 14.73 -6.82
N TYR A 414 -17.32 13.93 -5.76
CA TYR A 414 -17.73 14.36 -4.42
C TYR A 414 -16.81 15.40 -3.79
N SER A 415 -15.53 15.45 -4.18
CA SER A 415 -14.59 16.52 -3.82
C SER A 415 -14.64 17.74 -4.76
N GLY A 416 -15.58 17.85 -5.69
CA GLY A 416 -15.74 19.05 -6.53
C GLY A 416 -14.68 19.22 -7.62
N TRP A 417 -14.02 18.14 -8.07
CA TRP A 417 -13.06 18.21 -9.18
C TRP A 417 -13.75 18.48 -10.52
N SER A 418 -12.98 18.95 -11.51
CA SER A 418 -13.53 19.30 -12.82
C SER A 418 -14.14 18.10 -13.55
N PRO A 419 -15.14 18.29 -14.43
CA PRO A 419 -15.72 17.22 -15.24
C PRO A 419 -14.68 16.40 -16.02
N ILE A 420 -13.63 17.06 -16.52
CA ILE A 420 -12.54 16.38 -17.24
C ILE A 420 -11.80 15.43 -16.30
N ALA A 421 -11.48 15.87 -15.08
CA ALA A 421 -10.79 15.06 -14.07
C ALA A 421 -11.65 13.89 -13.54
N ILE A 422 -12.96 14.05 -13.43
CA ILE A 422 -13.91 12.98 -13.06
C ILE A 422 -13.94 11.88 -14.12
N ILE A 423 -13.94 12.27 -15.40
CA ILE A 423 -14.20 11.36 -16.53
C ILE A 423 -12.89 10.68 -17.01
N MET A 424 -11.74 11.30 -16.76
CA MET A 424 -10.44 10.75 -17.10
C MET A 424 -10.14 9.37 -16.48
N PRO A 425 -10.37 9.10 -15.16
CA PRO A 425 -10.24 7.76 -14.60
C PRO A 425 -11.07 6.71 -15.36
N LEU A 426 -12.34 7.01 -15.66
CA LEU A 426 -13.30 6.09 -16.27
C LEU A 426 -12.88 5.57 -17.66
N ILE A 427 -12.11 6.38 -18.39
CA ILE A 427 -11.70 6.11 -19.77
C ILE A 427 -10.21 5.72 -19.83
N ALA A 428 -9.35 6.49 -19.16
CA ALA A 428 -7.91 6.44 -19.35
C ALA A 428 -7.20 5.45 -18.41
N ALA A 429 -7.60 5.36 -17.14
CA ALA A 429 -6.86 4.60 -16.14
C ALA A 429 -6.72 3.08 -16.44
N PRO A 430 -7.71 2.38 -17.03
CA PRO A 430 -7.57 0.96 -17.41
C PRO A 430 -6.51 0.67 -18.50
N VAL A 431 -6.09 1.69 -19.27
CA VAL A 431 -5.21 1.57 -20.44
C VAL A 431 -3.90 2.38 -20.36
N LEU A 432 -3.91 3.60 -19.81
CA LEU A 432 -2.75 4.50 -19.72
C LEU A 432 -1.81 4.16 -18.56
N ASN A 433 -1.22 2.97 -18.59
CA ASN A 433 -0.09 2.60 -17.73
C ASN A 433 1.14 2.24 -18.56
N ILE A 434 2.33 2.51 -18.03
CA ILE A 434 3.63 2.32 -18.72
C ILE A 434 3.77 0.90 -19.29
N ALA A 435 3.32 -0.12 -18.56
CA ALA A 435 3.47 -1.50 -19.00
C ALA A 435 2.55 -1.87 -20.18
N GLN A 436 1.39 -1.21 -20.32
CA GLN A 436 0.51 -1.39 -21.47
C GLN A 436 0.99 -0.55 -22.66
N LEU A 437 1.43 0.69 -22.43
CA LEU A 437 1.98 1.56 -23.47
C LEU A 437 3.25 0.97 -24.12
N LYS A 438 4.07 0.23 -23.35
CA LYS A 438 5.24 -0.51 -23.86
C LYS A 438 4.89 -1.61 -24.87
N LEU A 439 3.64 -2.09 -24.92
CA LEU A 439 3.17 -3.08 -25.90
C LEU A 439 2.60 -2.43 -27.18
N MET A 440 2.66 -1.11 -27.29
CA MET A 440 2.12 -0.33 -28.42
C MET A 440 3.24 0.38 -29.19
N THR A 441 3.06 0.53 -30.51
CA THR A 441 3.89 1.39 -31.36
C THR A 441 3.59 2.87 -31.13
N TRP A 442 4.48 3.78 -31.54
CA TRP A 442 4.24 5.22 -31.40
C TRP A 442 2.95 5.73 -32.09
N PRO A 443 2.63 5.32 -33.33
CA PRO A 443 1.33 5.65 -33.94
C PRO A 443 0.14 5.12 -33.14
N GLN A 444 0.24 3.92 -32.57
CA GLN A 444 -0.83 3.35 -31.74
C GLN A 444 -1.07 4.15 -30.46
N ARG A 445 0.01 4.61 -29.81
CA ARG A 445 -0.07 5.50 -28.63
C ARG A 445 -0.67 6.86 -29.00
N ALA A 446 -0.29 7.43 -30.14
CA ALA A 446 -0.85 8.70 -30.62
C ALA A 446 -2.37 8.59 -30.83
N ILE A 447 -2.83 7.59 -31.59
CA ILE A 447 -4.27 7.38 -31.83
C ILE A 447 -5.03 7.12 -30.52
N LEU A 448 -4.48 6.31 -29.61
CA LEU A 448 -5.06 6.08 -28.29
C LEU A 448 -5.26 7.40 -27.52
N LEU A 449 -4.22 8.23 -27.46
CA LEU A 449 -4.27 9.52 -26.78
C LEU A 449 -5.23 10.50 -27.46
N SER A 450 -5.32 10.49 -28.80
CA SER A 450 -6.30 11.28 -29.54
C SER A 450 -7.74 10.86 -29.25
N ILE A 451 -8.04 9.56 -29.18
CA ILE A 451 -9.38 9.06 -28.82
C ILE A 451 -9.73 9.48 -27.38
N ILE A 452 -8.79 9.36 -26.44
CA ILE A 452 -9.00 9.77 -25.04
C ILE A 452 -9.23 11.30 -24.96
N ALA A 453 -8.39 12.10 -25.61
CA ALA A 453 -8.51 13.56 -25.60
C ALA A 453 -9.83 14.04 -26.24
N LEU A 454 -10.22 13.48 -27.39
CA LEU A 454 -11.49 13.78 -28.03
C LEU A 454 -12.68 13.38 -27.16
N SER A 455 -12.59 12.23 -26.47
CA SER A 455 -13.62 11.78 -25.53
C SER A 455 -13.76 12.73 -24.34
N LEU A 456 -12.65 13.21 -23.77
CA LEU A 456 -12.66 14.20 -22.69
C LEU A 456 -13.31 15.53 -23.12
N VAL A 457 -13.02 15.99 -24.35
CA VAL A 457 -13.65 17.21 -24.91
C VAL A 457 -15.14 16.99 -25.18
N ALA A 458 -15.54 15.84 -25.72
CA ALA A 458 -16.95 15.51 -25.95
C ALA A 458 -17.73 15.41 -24.62
N ALA A 459 -17.10 14.88 -23.58
CA ALA A 459 -17.71 14.69 -22.27
C ALA A 459 -18.06 16.00 -21.54
N LEU A 460 -17.42 17.12 -21.88
CA LEU A 460 -17.79 18.46 -21.40
C LEU A 460 -19.20 18.90 -21.81
N ARG A 461 -19.83 18.22 -22.78
CA ARG A 461 -21.21 18.47 -23.22
C ARG A 461 -22.24 17.63 -22.47
N LEU A 462 -21.81 16.69 -21.64
CA LEU A 462 -22.71 15.84 -20.87
C LEU A 462 -23.12 16.56 -19.58
N PRO A 463 -24.40 16.50 -19.19
CA PRO A 463 -24.77 16.90 -17.85
C PRO A 463 -24.20 15.85 -16.88
N LEU A 464 -23.44 16.29 -15.87
CA LEU A 464 -23.10 15.45 -14.74
C LEU A 464 -24.29 15.41 -13.79
N TRP A 465 -24.86 14.22 -13.59
CA TRP A 465 -25.98 13.99 -12.68
C TRP A 465 -25.43 13.37 -11.41
N PHE A 466 -25.47 14.12 -10.32
CA PHE A 466 -25.15 13.62 -8.99
C PHE A 466 -26.47 13.30 -8.27
N SER A 467 -26.56 12.09 -7.70
CA SER A 467 -27.75 11.48 -7.09
C SER A 467 -28.80 10.91 -8.05
N LEU A 468 -29.23 9.68 -7.76
CA LEU A 468 -30.62 9.21 -7.89
C LEU A 468 -30.90 7.94 -7.05
N PHE A 469 -30.03 7.54 -6.11
CA PHE A 469 -30.18 6.28 -5.36
C PHE A 469 -29.69 6.39 -3.89
N THR A 470 -30.48 7.06 -3.05
CA THR A 470 -30.32 7.01 -1.59
C THR A 470 -31.03 5.76 -1.05
N LEU A 471 -30.24 4.74 -0.68
CA LEU A 471 -30.77 3.58 0.03
C LEU A 471 -31.00 3.89 1.51
N PRO A 472 -31.96 3.20 2.17
CA PRO A 472 -32.17 3.36 3.62
C PRO A 472 -30.89 3.11 4.41
N GLU A 473 -30.67 3.88 5.46
CA GLU A 473 -29.43 3.85 6.25
C GLU A 473 -29.07 2.43 6.74
N VAL A 474 -30.06 1.66 7.19
CA VAL A 474 -29.89 0.24 7.58
C VAL A 474 -29.31 -0.61 6.44
N VAL A 475 -29.70 -0.37 5.19
CA VAL A 475 -29.16 -1.08 4.02
C VAL A 475 -27.70 -0.66 3.76
N ASN A 476 -27.38 0.62 3.91
CA ASN A 476 -26.02 1.13 3.76
C ASN A 476 -25.09 0.56 4.84
N LEU A 477 -25.54 0.54 6.11
CA LEU A 477 -24.81 -0.04 7.24
C LEU A 477 -24.58 -1.54 7.08
N VAL A 478 -25.62 -2.31 6.73
CA VAL A 478 -25.49 -3.76 6.48
C VAL A 478 -24.57 -4.03 5.29
N ALA A 479 -24.68 -3.26 4.21
CA ALA A 479 -23.78 -3.37 3.06
C ALA A 479 -22.34 -3.02 3.42
N LEU A 480 -22.10 -1.97 4.21
CA LEU A 480 -20.77 -1.58 4.66
C LEU A 480 -20.16 -2.65 5.56
N LEU A 481 -20.95 -3.27 6.45
CA LEU A 481 -20.51 -4.38 7.30
C LEU A 481 -20.11 -5.61 6.45
N ILE A 482 -20.92 -5.98 5.46
CA ILE A 482 -20.61 -7.09 4.53
C ILE A 482 -19.35 -6.76 3.71
N LEU A 483 -19.25 -5.55 3.15
CA LEU A 483 -18.09 -5.12 2.35
C LEU A 483 -16.81 -5.10 3.20
N SER A 484 -16.89 -4.60 4.42
CA SER A 484 -15.79 -4.60 5.40
C SER A 484 -15.35 -6.01 5.73
N GLY A 485 -16.30 -6.94 5.93
CA GLY A 485 -16.01 -8.37 6.09
C GLY A 485 -15.31 -8.99 4.86
N LEU A 486 -15.72 -8.63 3.64
CA LEU A 486 -15.07 -9.10 2.41
C LEU A 486 -13.64 -8.54 2.25
N PHE A 487 -13.43 -7.27 2.60
CA PHE A 487 -12.11 -6.61 2.54
C PHE A 487 -11.18 -7.15 3.64
N ALA A 488 -11.69 -7.35 4.86
CA ALA A 488 -10.98 -8.01 5.95
C ALA A 488 -10.59 -9.45 5.57
N ALA A 489 -11.50 -10.21 4.95
CA ALA A 489 -11.21 -11.56 4.47
C ALA A 489 -10.17 -11.58 3.32
N SER A 490 -10.15 -10.55 2.46
CA SER A 490 -9.09 -10.35 1.45
C SER A 490 -7.73 -10.06 2.10
N LEU A 491 -7.71 -9.17 3.10
CA LEU A 491 -6.50 -8.84 3.85
C LEU A 491 -5.96 -10.05 4.64
N LEU A 492 -6.84 -10.86 5.23
CA LEU A 492 -6.51 -12.15 5.85
C LEU A 492 -5.94 -13.17 4.85
N ARG A 493 -6.51 -13.28 3.64
CA ARG A 493 -5.99 -14.21 2.61
C ARG A 493 -4.63 -13.81 2.04
N LEU A 494 -4.34 -12.51 2.01
CA LEU A 494 -3.19 -11.98 1.29
C LEU A 494 -2.04 -11.53 2.18
N GLY A 495 -2.31 -10.98 3.37
CA GLY A 495 -1.36 -10.16 4.11
C GLY A 495 -1.20 -8.76 3.49
N PRO A 496 -0.83 -7.72 4.27
CA PRO A 496 -0.88 -6.33 3.83
C PRO A 496 0.12 -6.01 2.71
N ARG A 497 1.33 -6.57 2.79
CA ARG A 497 2.39 -6.36 1.78
C ARG A 497 1.99 -6.93 0.42
N LYS A 498 1.38 -8.13 0.38
CA LYS A 498 0.89 -8.76 -0.87
C LYS A 498 -0.39 -8.11 -1.40
N PHE A 499 -1.25 -7.61 -0.50
CA PHE A 499 -2.43 -6.82 -0.83
C PHE A 499 -2.02 -5.54 -1.58
N LEU A 500 -1.13 -4.73 -1.02
CA LEU A 500 -0.63 -3.49 -1.65
C LEU A 500 0.30 -3.74 -2.84
N ARG A 501 1.04 -4.86 -2.89
CA ARG A 501 1.87 -5.20 -4.06
C ARG A 501 1.06 -5.25 -5.37
N ARG A 502 -0.25 -5.49 -5.31
CA ARG A 502 -1.15 -5.43 -6.49
C ARG A 502 -1.27 -4.03 -7.11
N LEU A 503 -0.84 -2.98 -6.40
CA LEU A 503 -0.80 -1.59 -6.88
C LEU A 503 0.41 -1.32 -7.79
N MET A 504 1.57 -1.93 -7.50
CA MET A 504 2.86 -1.58 -8.11
C MET A 504 3.28 -2.52 -9.24
N LEU A 505 4.06 -1.98 -10.19
CA LEU A 505 4.56 -2.69 -11.39
C LEU A 505 5.72 -3.68 -11.15
N SER A 506 6.18 -3.85 -9.90
CA SER A 506 7.46 -4.52 -9.58
C SER A 506 7.44 -6.05 -9.74
N LYS A 507 7.93 -6.53 -10.90
CA LYS A 507 8.52 -7.88 -10.99
C LYS A 507 9.68 -7.98 -9.99
N PRO A 508 9.85 -9.10 -9.28
CA PRO A 508 11.11 -9.37 -8.61
C PRO A 508 12.17 -9.66 -9.70
N ALA A 509 13.36 -9.09 -9.56
CA ALA A 509 14.53 -9.62 -10.27
C ALA A 509 14.85 -10.98 -9.65
N ALA A 510 14.47 -12.06 -10.35
CA ALA A 510 14.86 -13.40 -9.96
C ALA A 510 16.35 -13.59 -10.29
N HIS A 511 17.23 -13.20 -9.35
CA HIS A 511 18.64 -13.54 -9.41
C HIS A 511 18.80 -15.05 -9.18
N ALA A 512 18.70 -15.81 -10.27
CA ALA A 512 19.01 -17.23 -10.28
C ALA A 512 20.54 -17.38 -10.18
N HIS A 513 21.05 -17.41 -8.96
CA HIS A 513 22.43 -17.85 -8.71
C HIS A 513 22.52 -19.36 -8.95
N GLY A 514 22.90 -19.73 -10.17
CA GLY A 514 23.32 -21.08 -10.49
C GLY A 514 24.65 -21.37 -9.82
N HIS A 515 24.61 -21.92 -8.60
CA HIS A 515 25.81 -22.42 -7.92
C HIS A 515 26.29 -23.70 -8.59
N SER A 516 27.17 -23.54 -9.58
CA SER A 516 27.99 -24.63 -10.09
C SER A 516 29.04 -25.00 -9.03
N HIS A 517 28.75 -26.02 -8.21
CA HIS A 517 29.72 -26.61 -7.30
C HIS A 517 30.78 -27.40 -8.08
N ALA A 518 31.81 -26.71 -8.57
CA ALA A 518 33.03 -27.32 -9.05
C ALA A 518 33.88 -27.73 -7.83
N HIS A 519 33.78 -29.00 -7.42
CA HIS A 519 34.65 -29.56 -6.39
C HIS A 519 36.07 -29.77 -6.94
N ALA A 520 36.91 -28.75 -6.81
CA ALA A 520 38.35 -28.87 -7.03
C ALA A 520 39.00 -29.55 -5.81
N HIS A 521 39.20 -30.87 -5.89
CA HIS A 521 39.97 -31.60 -4.88
C HIS A 521 41.48 -31.37 -5.11
N SER A 522 42.09 -30.60 -4.21
CA SER A 522 43.55 -30.48 -4.12
C SER A 522 44.14 -31.74 -3.47
N HIS A 523 44.85 -32.55 -4.26
CA HIS A 523 45.70 -33.62 -3.75
C HIS A 523 47.17 -33.26 -3.98
N GLU A 524 47.90 -33.00 -2.90
CA GLU A 524 49.36 -33.07 -2.92
C GLU A 524 49.84 -34.54 -2.86
N PRO A 525 51.00 -34.86 -3.45
CA PRO A 525 51.47 -36.23 -3.57
C PRO A 525 52.29 -36.68 -2.35
N SER A 526 51.89 -37.76 -1.69
CA SER A 526 52.77 -38.54 -0.81
C SER A 526 53.26 -39.80 -1.54
N ALA A 527 54.57 -40.02 -1.48
CA ALA A 527 55.23 -41.08 -2.24
C ALA A 527 55.26 -42.42 -1.48
N SER A 528 55.27 -43.52 -2.27
CA SER A 528 55.87 -44.83 -1.99
C SER A 528 55.68 -45.48 -0.61
N HIS A 529 55.15 -46.72 -0.58
CA HIS A 529 55.99 -47.91 -0.34
C HIS A 529 55.25 -49.22 -0.73
N THR A 530 55.99 -50.34 -0.71
CA THR A 530 55.78 -51.54 -1.53
C THR A 530 55.29 -52.78 -0.79
N SER A 531 54.65 -53.70 -1.55
CA SER A 531 54.78 -55.18 -1.52
C SER A 531 53.91 -56.09 -0.62
N VAL A 532 53.72 -57.33 -1.13
CA VAL A 532 53.25 -58.61 -0.52
C VAL A 532 51.73 -58.67 -0.19
N GLN A 533 50.83 -59.38 -0.90
CA GLN A 533 50.67 -60.82 -1.27
C GLN A 533 49.93 -61.68 -0.19
N SER A 534 49.05 -62.61 -0.63
CA SER A 534 48.28 -63.67 0.12
C SER A 534 46.74 -63.47 0.06
N THR A 535 46.02 -63.96 -0.97
CA THR A 535 45.31 -65.27 -1.11
C THR A 535 44.02 -65.49 -0.30
N ALA A 536 43.01 -66.08 -0.99
CA ALA A 536 41.71 -66.61 -0.54
C ALA A 536 40.58 -65.57 -0.29
N GLU A 537 39.28 -65.81 -0.55
CA GLU A 537 38.61 -66.96 -1.22
C GLU A 537 37.24 -66.58 -1.89
N THR A 538 36.45 -67.58 -2.33
CA THR A 538 35.12 -67.51 -3.01
C THR A 538 34.13 -68.50 -2.35
N PRO A 539 32.86 -68.72 -2.81
CA PRO A 539 31.83 -67.87 -3.45
C PRO A 539 30.40 -68.01 -2.86
N SER A 540 29.45 -67.14 -3.26
CA SER A 540 27.98 -67.40 -3.35
C SER A 540 27.31 -66.15 -3.96
N ALA A 541 26.79 -66.09 -5.20
CA ALA A 541 25.79 -66.89 -5.95
C ALA A 541 24.33 -66.36 -5.81
N HIS A 542 23.57 -66.39 -6.92
CA HIS A 542 22.27 -65.74 -7.24
C HIS A 542 22.39 -64.26 -7.68
N ASP A 543 22.41 -63.89 -8.97
CA ASP A 543 21.66 -64.32 -10.18
C ASP A 543 20.21 -63.80 -10.26
N HIS A 544 20.01 -62.76 -11.08
CA HIS A 544 19.01 -62.76 -12.16
C HIS A 544 19.24 -61.58 -13.14
N SER A 545 19.06 -61.88 -14.43
CA SER A 545 19.06 -61.02 -15.60
C SER A 545 17.69 -60.24 -15.73
N ASP A 546 17.41 -59.31 -16.67
CA ASP A 546 17.78 -59.24 -18.09
C ASP A 546 17.72 -57.82 -18.73
N GLU A 547 18.36 -57.74 -19.91
CA GLU A 547 18.10 -56.90 -21.10
C GLU A 547 17.90 -55.36 -21.06
N HIS A 548 18.97 -54.67 -21.46
CA HIS A 548 19.05 -53.82 -22.67
C HIS A 548 17.79 -53.20 -23.31
N THR A 549 17.87 -51.90 -23.58
CA THR A 549 18.03 -51.43 -24.98
C THR A 549 18.70 -50.05 -25.03
N HIS A 550 19.68 -49.89 -25.90
CA HIS A 550 20.23 -48.58 -26.28
C HIS A 550 19.54 -48.09 -27.55
N ASP A 551 19.36 -46.77 -27.68
CA ASP A 551 19.44 -46.17 -29.01
C ASP A 551 20.23 -44.86 -28.99
N LYS A 552 21.09 -44.68 -29.99
CA LYS A 552 21.99 -43.54 -30.16
C LYS A 552 22.00 -43.14 -31.64
N ALA A 553 21.31 -42.05 -31.97
CA ALA A 553 21.55 -41.34 -33.22
C ALA A 553 22.48 -40.13 -32.97
N LYS A 554 23.62 -40.12 -33.65
CA LYS A 554 24.60 -39.01 -33.68
C LYS A 554 24.61 -38.37 -35.08
N ALA A 555 25.24 -37.21 -35.16
CA ALA A 555 25.51 -36.39 -36.35
C ALA A 555 24.33 -35.51 -36.82
N ASN A 556 24.55 -34.30 -37.35
CA ASN A 556 25.82 -33.78 -37.88
C ASN A 556 26.12 -32.33 -37.46
N LYS A 557 27.42 -31.99 -37.40
CA LYS A 557 27.89 -30.59 -37.32
C LYS A 557 27.99 -30.02 -38.74
N HIS A 558 27.74 -28.72 -38.91
CA HIS A 558 28.50 -27.90 -39.84
C HIS A 558 28.62 -26.47 -39.30
N SER A 559 29.67 -25.78 -39.73
CA SER A 559 30.17 -24.52 -39.18
C SER A 559 30.45 -23.51 -40.28
N HIS A 560 30.38 -22.22 -39.94
CA HIS A 560 30.80 -21.06 -40.74
C HIS A 560 30.04 -20.83 -42.05
N HIS A 561 29.23 -19.76 -42.10
CA HIS A 561 29.81 -18.47 -42.49
C HIS A 561 29.09 -17.28 -41.83
#